data_AF-A0A0D6L0V0-F1
#
_entry.id   AF-A0A0D6L0V0-F1
#
_cell.length_a   1.000
_cell.length_b   1.000
_cell.length_c   1.000
_cell.angle_alpha   90.00
_cell.angle_beta   90.00
_cell.angle_gamma   90.00
#
_symmetry.space_group_name_H-M   'P 1'
#
loop_
_entity.id
_entity.type
_entity.pdbx_description
1 polymer ?
#
loop_
_entity_poly.entity_id
_entity_poly.type
_entity_poly.pdbx_seq_one_letter_code
_entity_poly.pdbx_strand_id
1 'polypeptide(L)'
;MQQDFYLLLIPGSILFWLFLIFLLSFDWNKLAKLYRTNEPAPANLSRFEYGSVGMAYYKGSLNVGVSPQGLYLSIFVLFNFGLPALLIPWSAIRKIESANQLFVQRFRLYLTEPDVKIILRKEALEGARKYLAAQGIEWI
;
A
#
# COMPACT_ATOMS: atom_id res chain seq x y z
N MET A 1 -22.79 8.06 37.07
CA MET A 1 -23.12 8.60 35.72
C MET A 1 -21.87 9.02 34.94
N GLN A 2 -21.04 9.96 35.41
CA GLN A 2 -19.82 10.38 34.68
C GLN A 2 -18.72 9.32 34.67
N GLN A 3 -18.50 8.60 35.78
CA GLN A 3 -17.50 7.51 35.85
C GLN A 3 -17.87 6.31 34.96
N ASP A 4 -19.13 5.90 34.94
CA ASP A 4 -19.63 4.80 34.12
C ASP A 4 -19.43 5.05 32.62
N PHE A 5 -19.53 6.32 32.21
CA PHE A 5 -19.29 6.75 30.82
C PHE A 5 -17.82 6.58 30.40
N TYR A 6 -16.86 6.96 31.24
CA TYR A 6 -15.44 6.77 30.94
C TYR A 6 -15.01 5.29 30.98
N LEU A 7 -15.63 4.49 31.85
CA LEU A 7 -15.39 3.05 31.94
C LEU A 7 -15.79 2.30 30.65
N LEU A 8 -16.71 2.85 29.85
CA LEU A 8 -17.07 2.29 28.54
C LEU A 8 -16.29 2.92 27.40
N LEU A 9 -16.04 4.24 27.45
CA LEU A 9 -15.29 4.93 26.41
C LEU A 9 -13.84 4.46 26.28
N ILE A 10 -13.15 4.26 27.40
CA ILE A 10 -11.72 3.89 27.37
C ILE A 10 -11.53 2.50 26.74
N PRO A 11 -12.19 1.42 27.19
CA PRO A 11 -12.10 0.12 26.52
C PRO A 11 -12.61 0.16 25.08
N GLY A 12 -13.70 0.89 24.81
CA GLY A 12 -14.25 1.04 23.47
C GLY A 12 -13.25 1.68 22.48
N SER A 13 -12.57 2.76 22.91
CA SER A 13 -11.53 3.41 22.11
C SER A 13 -10.30 2.53 21.88
N ILE A 14 -9.88 1.76 22.89
CA ILE A 14 -8.79 0.79 22.75
C ILE A 14 -9.17 -0.30 21.74
N LEU A 15 -10.37 -0.87 21.85
CA LEU A 15 -10.85 -1.90 20.92
C LEU A 15 -10.95 -1.37 19.49
N PHE A 16 -11.48 -0.15 19.31
CA PHE A 16 -11.55 0.51 18.02
C PHE A 16 -10.14 0.73 17.43
N TRP A 17 -9.19 1.18 18.25
CA TRP A 17 -7.81 1.39 17.83
C TRP A 17 -7.13 0.08 17.39
N LEU A 18 -7.31 -1.00 18.16
CA LEU A 18 -6.80 -2.34 17.80
C LEU A 18 -7.42 -2.84 16.49
N PHE A 19 -8.72 -2.60 16.29
CA PHE A 19 -9.41 -2.95 15.07
C PHE A 19 -8.85 -2.19 13.85
N LEU A 20 -8.54 -0.90 13.98
CA LEU A 20 -7.89 -0.13 12.92
C LEU A 20 -6.49 -0.67 12.58
N ILE A 21 -5.68 -0.97 13.59
CA ILE A 21 -4.35 -1.58 13.39
C ILE A 21 -4.49 -2.93 12.68
N PHE A 22 -5.47 -3.75 13.09
CA PHE A 22 -5.75 -5.04 12.45
C PHE A 22 -6.10 -4.87 10.97
N LEU A 23 -6.99 -3.94 10.63
CA LEU A 23 -7.37 -3.66 9.24
C LEU A 23 -6.16 -3.21 8.39
N LEU A 24 -5.33 -2.31 8.92
CA LEU A 24 -4.11 -1.85 8.23
C LEU A 24 -3.10 -2.99 8.03
N SER A 25 -3.03 -3.90 8.98
CA SER A 25 -2.02 -4.98 8.99
C SER A 25 -2.46 -6.20 8.18
N PHE A 26 -3.76 -6.43 8.01
CA PHE A 26 -4.27 -7.70 7.48
C PHE A 26 -3.76 -7.99 6.06
N ASP A 27 -4.04 -7.11 5.09
CA ASP A 27 -3.58 -7.32 3.71
C ASP A 27 -2.09 -7.00 3.53
N TRP A 28 -1.55 -6.07 4.32
CA TRP A 28 -0.11 -5.80 4.32
C TRP A 28 0.70 -7.01 4.76
N ASN A 29 0.26 -7.74 5.78
CA ASN A 29 0.92 -8.96 6.24
C ASN A 29 0.84 -10.08 5.21
N LYS A 30 -0.25 -10.19 4.44
CA LYS A 30 -0.32 -11.14 3.32
C LYS A 30 0.75 -10.83 2.29
N LEU A 31 0.91 -9.57 1.92
CA LEU A 31 1.97 -9.13 1.02
C LEU A 31 3.36 -9.37 1.62
N ALA A 32 3.55 -9.04 2.89
CA ALA A 32 4.83 -9.20 3.59
C ALA A 32 5.31 -10.65 3.64
N LYS A 33 4.42 -11.63 3.65
CA LYS A 33 4.80 -13.05 3.57
C LYS A 33 5.52 -13.42 2.28
N LEU A 34 5.24 -12.71 1.18
CA LEU A 34 5.77 -13.00 -0.15
C LEU A 34 6.81 -11.97 -0.62
N TYR A 35 6.66 -10.70 -0.20
CA TYR A 35 7.37 -9.57 -0.78
C TYR A 35 8.11 -8.71 0.24
N ARG A 36 8.21 -9.13 1.51
CA ARG A 36 9.01 -8.39 2.50
C ARG A 36 10.45 -8.23 2.01
N THR A 37 10.98 -7.03 2.13
CA THR A 37 12.36 -6.71 1.74
C THR A 37 13.13 -6.04 2.88
N ASN A 38 14.45 -6.21 2.85
CA ASN A 38 15.41 -5.42 3.64
C ASN A 38 16.27 -4.52 2.74
N GLU A 39 15.97 -4.47 1.43
CA GLU A 39 16.65 -3.57 0.51
C GLU A 39 16.37 -2.10 0.89
N PRO A 40 17.36 -1.22 0.74
CA PRO A 40 17.15 0.20 0.98
C PRO A 40 16.11 0.76 -0.01
N ALA A 41 15.36 1.76 0.44
CA ALA A 41 14.42 2.45 -0.43
C ALA A 41 15.15 3.02 -1.66
N PRO A 42 14.55 2.93 -2.87
CA PRO A 42 15.18 3.44 -4.07
C PRO A 42 15.26 4.97 -4.06
N ALA A 43 16.19 5.55 -4.82
CA ALA A 43 16.45 6.99 -4.82
C ALA A 43 15.24 7.85 -5.25
N ASN A 44 14.37 7.29 -6.11
CA ASN A 44 13.14 7.91 -6.63
C ASN A 44 11.91 7.60 -5.76
N LEU A 45 12.08 7.45 -4.45
CA LEU A 45 10.97 7.20 -3.53
C LEU A 45 10.03 8.42 -3.46
N SER A 46 8.81 8.27 -3.97
CA SER A 46 7.73 9.22 -3.72
C SER A 46 7.17 8.99 -2.32
N ARG A 47 7.12 10.05 -1.51
CA ARG A 47 6.74 9.98 -0.09
C ARG A 47 5.37 10.62 0.13
N PHE A 48 4.69 10.19 1.19
CA PHE A 48 3.38 10.72 1.59
C PHE A 48 2.33 10.59 0.49
N GLU A 49 2.35 9.45 -0.20
CA GLU A 49 1.41 9.10 -1.25
C GLU A 49 0.03 8.73 -0.69
N TYR A 50 -0.94 8.88 -1.59
CA TYR A 50 -2.32 8.52 -1.36
C TYR A 50 -2.65 7.28 -2.19
N GLY A 51 -3.08 6.21 -1.53
CA GLY A 51 -3.35 4.94 -2.21
C GLY A 51 -4.04 3.94 -1.30
N SER A 52 -4.42 2.80 -1.87
CA SER A 52 -4.96 1.67 -1.09
C SER A 52 -4.11 0.43 -1.25
N VAL A 53 -4.02 -0.35 -0.18
CA VAL A 53 -3.47 -1.71 -0.20
C VAL A 53 -4.52 -2.62 0.43
N GLY A 54 -5.13 -3.47 -0.38
CA GLY A 54 -6.28 -4.26 0.03
C GLY A 54 -7.42 -3.39 0.53
N MET A 55 -7.91 -3.66 1.74
CA MET A 55 -8.99 -2.89 2.38
C MET A 55 -8.54 -1.55 2.99
N ALA A 56 -7.23 -1.34 3.18
CA ALA A 56 -6.70 -0.16 3.83
C ALA A 56 -6.45 0.98 2.85
N TYR A 57 -6.91 2.18 3.19
CA TYR A 57 -6.59 3.41 2.46
C TYR A 57 -5.57 4.25 3.26
N TYR A 58 -4.45 4.55 2.61
CA TYR A 58 -3.33 5.31 3.16
C TYR A 58 -3.44 6.75 2.65
N LYS A 59 -3.71 7.69 3.56
CA LYS A 59 -3.89 9.11 3.25
C LYS A 59 -2.62 9.89 3.61
N GLY A 60 -1.61 9.81 2.76
CA GLY A 60 -0.34 10.48 2.98
C GLY A 60 0.62 9.73 3.90
N SER A 61 0.44 8.42 4.08
CA SER A 61 1.34 7.58 4.89
C SER A 61 2.05 6.50 4.08
N LEU A 62 1.74 6.37 2.78
CA LEU A 62 2.39 5.40 1.90
C LEU A 62 3.60 6.04 1.22
N ASN A 63 4.68 5.29 1.06
CA ASN A 63 5.79 5.65 0.19
C ASN A 63 5.88 4.63 -0.94
N VAL A 64 6.13 5.12 -2.15
CA VAL A 64 6.12 4.34 -3.39
C VAL A 64 7.45 4.58 -4.11
N GLY A 65 8.16 3.52 -4.43
CA GLY A 65 9.41 3.58 -5.17
C GLY A 65 9.39 2.64 -6.36
N VAL A 66 10.06 3.03 -7.44
CA VAL A 66 10.17 2.19 -8.64
C VAL A 66 11.62 1.80 -8.83
N SER A 67 11.91 0.50 -8.79
CA SER A 67 13.25 -0.06 -9.01
C SER A 67 13.26 -1.02 -10.20
N PRO A 68 14.43 -1.38 -10.77
CA PRO A 68 14.52 -2.47 -11.75
C PRO A 68 13.95 -3.80 -11.25
N GLN A 69 14.09 -4.09 -9.96
CA GLN A 69 13.64 -5.33 -9.32
C GLN A 69 12.12 -5.38 -9.16
N GLY A 70 11.50 -4.23 -8.87
CA GLY A 70 10.07 -4.18 -8.58
C GLY A 70 9.55 -2.85 -8.06
N LEU A 71 8.27 -2.89 -7.69
CA LEU A 71 7.56 -1.82 -7.00
C LEU A 71 7.87 -1.89 -5.49
N TYR A 72 8.59 -0.90 -4.99
CA TYR A 72 8.88 -0.74 -3.58
C TYR A 72 7.72 -0.02 -2.88
N LEU A 73 7.24 -0.57 -1.77
CA LEU A 73 6.23 0.07 -0.91
C LEU A 73 6.70 0.07 0.53
N SER A 74 6.54 1.20 1.22
CA SER A 74 6.74 1.27 2.66
C SER A 74 5.76 2.24 3.30
N ILE A 75 5.58 2.14 4.61
CA ILE A 75 4.76 3.09 5.36
C ILE A 75 5.69 4.10 6.04
N PHE A 76 5.25 5.35 6.13
CA PHE A 76 5.94 6.40 6.87
C PHE A 76 6.22 5.95 8.31
N VAL A 77 7.45 6.19 8.79
CA VAL A 77 7.99 5.56 10.00
C VAL A 77 7.11 5.70 11.24
N LEU A 78 6.42 6.84 11.40
CA LEU A 78 5.54 7.11 12.54
C LEU A 78 4.22 6.31 12.50
N PHE A 79 3.81 5.83 11.33
CA PHE A 79 2.57 5.06 11.12
C PHE A 79 2.83 3.61 10.74
N ASN A 80 4.09 3.17 10.82
CA ASN A 80 4.48 1.86 10.30
C ASN A 80 4.00 0.70 11.18
N PHE A 81 3.86 0.89 12.50
CA PHE A 81 3.36 -0.12 13.45
C PHE A 81 3.94 -1.55 13.27
N GLY A 82 5.21 -1.66 12.88
CA GLY A 82 5.90 -2.94 12.65
C GLY A 82 5.68 -3.57 11.28
N LEU A 83 4.99 -2.89 10.36
CA LEU A 83 4.79 -3.34 8.99
C LEU A 83 6.12 -3.24 8.21
N PRO A 84 6.57 -4.31 7.55
CA PRO A 84 7.83 -4.27 6.83
C PRO A 84 7.67 -3.55 5.48
N ALA A 85 8.78 -3.04 4.95
CA ALA A 85 8.84 -2.62 3.56
C ALA A 85 8.63 -3.83 2.63
N LEU A 86 8.07 -3.56 1.46
CA LEU A 86 7.74 -4.53 0.44
C LEU A 86 8.48 -4.21 -0.86
N LEU A 87 8.94 -5.23 -1.57
CA LEU A 87 9.44 -5.14 -2.93
C LEU A 87 8.69 -6.16 -3.79
N ILE A 88 7.68 -5.67 -4.51
CA ILE A 88 6.81 -6.51 -5.35
C ILE A 88 7.45 -6.58 -6.73
N PRO A 89 7.91 -7.76 -7.19
CA PRO A 89 8.55 -7.88 -8.49
C PRO A 89 7.56 -7.58 -9.61
N TRP A 90 8.04 -7.02 -10.72
CA TRP A 90 7.18 -6.66 -11.85
C TRP A 90 6.38 -7.85 -12.40
N SER A 91 6.98 -9.05 -12.39
CA SER A 91 6.32 -10.30 -12.81
C SER A 91 5.17 -10.75 -11.90
N ALA A 92 5.08 -10.22 -10.67
CA ALA A 92 3.95 -10.48 -9.78
C ALA A 92 2.72 -9.62 -10.13
N ILE A 93 2.87 -8.56 -10.93
CA ILE A 93 1.74 -7.73 -11.38
C ILE A 93 1.21 -8.35 -12.67
N ARG A 94 -0.05 -8.80 -12.67
CA ARG A 94 -0.68 -9.45 -13.84
C ARG A 94 -1.37 -8.47 -14.78
N LYS A 95 -1.95 -7.42 -14.22
CA LYS A 95 -2.69 -6.40 -14.98
C LYS A 95 -2.78 -5.11 -14.19
N ILE A 96 -2.99 -4.02 -14.93
CA ILE A 96 -3.38 -2.73 -14.38
C ILE A 96 -4.74 -2.33 -14.94
N GLU A 97 -5.53 -1.63 -14.14
CA GLU A 97 -6.80 -1.03 -14.57
C GLU A 97 -6.87 0.41 -14.10
N SER A 98 -7.58 1.25 -14.85
CA SER A 98 -7.86 2.61 -14.43
C SER A 98 -8.82 2.58 -13.24
N ALA A 99 -8.43 3.26 -12.16
CA ALA A 99 -9.22 3.42 -10.94
C ALA A 99 -9.47 4.90 -10.63
N ASN A 100 -9.59 5.69 -11.70
CA ASN A 100 -9.74 7.12 -11.64
C ASN A 100 -10.96 7.52 -10.79
N GLN A 101 -10.79 8.56 -9.98
CA GLN A 101 -11.92 9.25 -9.36
C GLN A 101 -11.74 10.75 -9.58
N LEU A 102 -12.78 11.40 -10.09
CA LEU A 102 -12.78 12.83 -10.39
C LEU A 102 -11.54 13.22 -11.23
N PHE A 103 -10.73 14.14 -10.72
CA PHE A 103 -9.55 14.72 -11.36
C PHE A 103 -8.23 13.99 -11.03
N VAL A 104 -8.27 12.85 -10.33
CA VAL A 104 -7.05 12.11 -9.93
C VAL A 104 -6.95 10.82 -10.73
N GLN A 105 -5.87 10.70 -11.51
CA GLN A 105 -5.56 9.48 -12.25
C GLN A 105 -4.92 8.44 -11.33
N ARG A 106 -5.47 7.22 -11.34
CA ARG A 106 -5.00 6.12 -10.49
C ARG A 106 -4.99 4.83 -11.27
N PHE A 107 -4.03 3.97 -10.94
CA PHE A 107 -4.03 2.58 -11.38
C PHE A 107 -4.33 1.65 -10.23
N ARG A 108 -5.18 0.67 -10.51
CA ARG A 108 -5.35 -0.53 -9.71
C ARG A 108 -4.48 -1.63 -10.29
N LEU A 109 -3.57 -2.13 -9.48
CA LEU A 109 -2.65 -3.20 -9.79
C LEU A 109 -3.24 -4.49 -9.22
N TYR A 110 -3.25 -5.52 -10.06
CA TYR A 110 -3.68 -6.85 -9.69
C TYR A 110 -2.45 -7.75 -9.60
N LEU A 111 -2.26 -8.38 -8.45
CA LEU A 111 -1.15 -9.28 -8.22
C LEU A 111 -1.52 -10.71 -8.61
N THR A 112 -0.50 -11.53 -8.90
CA THR A 112 -0.64 -12.98 -9.07
C THR A 112 -1.06 -13.62 -7.76
N GLU A 113 -0.25 -13.40 -6.72
CA GLU A 113 -0.49 -13.81 -5.35
C GLU A 113 0.14 -12.76 -4.42
N PRO A 114 -0.41 -12.49 -3.23
CA PRO A 114 -1.77 -12.83 -2.83
C PRO A 114 -2.78 -11.99 -3.61
N ASP A 115 -4.07 -12.34 -3.57
CA ASP A 115 -5.14 -11.50 -4.15
C ASP A 115 -5.39 -10.25 -3.28
N VAL A 116 -4.41 -9.35 -3.32
CA VAL A 116 -4.43 -8.04 -2.67
C VAL A 116 -4.27 -6.99 -3.77
N LYS A 117 -5.28 -6.15 -3.90
CA LYS A 117 -5.30 -5.07 -4.89
C LYS A 117 -4.56 -3.87 -4.34
N ILE A 118 -3.73 -3.26 -5.18
CA ILE A 118 -2.98 -2.06 -4.82
C ILE A 118 -3.45 -0.93 -5.73
N ILE A 119 -3.89 0.19 -5.16
CA ILE A 119 -4.31 1.36 -5.94
C ILE A 119 -3.38 2.51 -5.64
N LEU A 120 -2.71 3.03 -6.67
CA LEU A 120 -1.75 4.12 -6.55
C LEU A 120 -2.07 5.21 -7.58
N ARG A 121 -1.61 6.42 -7.28
CA ARG A 121 -1.60 7.51 -8.24
C ARG A 121 -0.74 7.16 -9.45
N LYS A 122 -1.18 7.58 -10.64
CA LYS A 122 -0.46 7.33 -11.88
C LYS A 122 0.95 7.94 -11.83
N GLU A 123 1.07 9.12 -11.26
CA GLU A 123 2.32 9.87 -11.16
C GLU A 123 3.38 9.11 -10.34
N ALA A 124 2.98 8.46 -9.24
CA ALA A 124 3.87 7.64 -8.43
C ALA A 124 4.36 6.36 -9.15
N LEU A 125 3.67 5.97 -10.23
CA LEU A 125 3.98 4.81 -11.04
C LEU A 125 4.62 5.17 -12.38
N GLU A 126 4.83 6.45 -12.71
CA GLU A 126 5.28 6.86 -14.04
C GLU A 126 6.60 6.16 -14.45
N GLY A 127 7.53 6.02 -13.50
CA GLY A 127 8.79 5.29 -13.73
C GLY A 127 8.62 3.79 -13.99
N ALA A 128 7.47 3.21 -13.61
CA ALA A 128 7.15 1.79 -13.79
C ALA A 128 6.72 1.45 -15.21
N ARG A 129 6.37 2.45 -16.03
CA ARG A 129 5.84 2.26 -17.40
C ARG A 129 6.67 1.31 -18.24
N LYS A 130 8.00 1.49 -18.24
CA LYS A 130 8.91 0.64 -19.02
C LYS A 130 8.97 -0.82 -18.53
N TYR A 131 8.82 -1.04 -17.23
CA TYR A 131 8.88 -2.38 -16.65
C TYR A 131 7.56 -3.13 -16.86
N LEU A 132 6.43 -2.43 -16.73
CA LEU A 132 5.11 -2.98 -17.03
C LEU A 132 4.98 -3.32 -18.52
N ALA A 133 5.43 -2.44 -19.42
CA ALA A 133 5.47 -2.74 -20.85
C ALA A 133 6.31 -3.98 -21.18
N ALA A 134 7.44 -4.20 -20.47
CA ALA A 134 8.25 -5.40 -20.63
C ALA A 134 7.55 -6.69 -20.14
N GLN A 135 6.52 -6.58 -19.29
CA GLN A 135 5.64 -7.70 -18.92
C GLN A 135 4.45 -7.88 -19.90
N GLY A 136 4.41 -7.11 -21.00
CA GLY A 136 3.26 -7.09 -21.92
C GLY A 136 2.02 -6.38 -21.34
N ILE A 137 2.19 -5.60 -20.27
CA ILE A 137 1.10 -4.84 -19.65
C ILE A 137 1.04 -3.46 -20.29
N GLU A 138 -0.07 -3.18 -20.97
CA GLU A 138 -0.31 -1.89 -21.60
C GLU A 138 -0.53 -0.79 -20.57
N TRP A 139 0.07 0.37 -20.84
CA TRP A 139 -0.09 1.58 -20.04
C TRP A 139 -1.28 2.38 -20.58
N ILE A 140 -2.39 2.37 -19.84
CA ILE A 140 -3.67 2.98 -20.23
C ILE A 140 -3.84 4.43 -19.76
#